data_AF-A0A8T2VQY9-F1
#
_entry.id   AF-A0A8T2VQY9-F1
#
_cell.length_a   1.000
_cell.length_b   1.000
_cell.length_c   1.000
_cell.angle_alpha   90.00
_cell.angle_beta   90.00
_cell.angle_gamma   90.00
#
_symmetry.space_group_name_H-M   'P 1'
#
loop_
_entity.id
_entity.type
_entity.pdbx_description
1 polymer ?
#
loop_
_entity_poly.entity_id
_entity_poly.type
_entity_poly.pdbx_seq_one_letter_code
_entity_poly.pdbx_strand_id
1 'polypeptide(L)' 'MAQQPDPQMAMQMAQQEMEYRVELFNKMVSSCFEKCIDRRYKEGELSVGENACIDRCSNKYWQTTGIVGQMLGAQGSMQ' A
#
# COMPACT_ATOMS: atom_id res chain seq x y z
N MET A 1 -33.84 13.19 2.25
CA MET A 1 -33.29 13.31 0.88
C MET A 1 -31.79 13.17 1.01
N ALA A 2 -31.20 12.06 0.55
CA ALA A 2 -29.75 11.90 0.58
C ALA A 2 -29.17 12.93 -0.39
N GLN A 3 -28.49 13.96 0.14
CA GLN A 3 -27.74 14.91 -0.65
C GLN A 3 -26.63 14.09 -1.34
N GLN A 4 -26.81 13.75 -2.61
CA GLN A 4 -25.74 13.17 -3.40
C GLN A 4 -24.64 14.23 -3.49
N PRO A 5 -23.37 13.90 -3.18
CA PRO A 5 -22.28 14.86 -3.34
C PRO A 5 -22.27 15.36 -4.79
N ASP A 6 -21.95 16.64 -4.98
CA ASP A 6 -21.83 17.24 -6.31
C ASP A 6 -21.02 16.30 -7.22
N PRO A 7 -21.50 15.94 -8.44
CA PRO A 7 -20.84 14.98 -9.32
C PRO A 7 -19.34 15.28 -9.52
N GLN A 8 -18.95 16.55 -9.50
CA GLN A 8 -17.57 16.97 -9.64
C GLN A 8 -16.72 16.62 -8.41
N MET A 9 -17.26 16.82 -7.20
CA MET A 9 -16.60 16.45 -5.95
C MET A 9 -16.49 14.93 -5.81
N ALA A 10 -17.53 14.18 -6.20
CA ALA A 10 -17.49 12.72 -6.19
C ALA A 10 -16.40 12.16 -7.11
N MET A 11 -16.24 12.75 -8.30
CA MET A 11 -15.18 12.39 -9.25
C MET A 11 -13.79 12.73 -8.73
N GLN A 12 -13.61 13.90 -8.10
CA GLN A 12 -12.34 14.29 -7.49
C GLN A 12 -11.91 13.33 -6.38
N MET A 13 -12.83 12.97 -5.48
CA MET A 13 -12.56 11.99 -4.41
C MET A 13 -12.20 10.62 -5.00
N ALA A 14 -12.94 10.15 -6.01
CA ALA A 14 -12.65 8.88 -6.66
C ALA A 14 -11.26 8.86 -7.33
N GLN A 15 -10.84 9.99 -7.91
CA GLN A 15 -9.52 10.13 -8.50
C GLN A 15 -8.41 10.10 -7.45
N GLN A 16 -8.58 10.84 -6.35
CA GLN A 16 -7.61 10.84 -5.24
C GLN A 16 -7.44 9.45 -4.63
N GLU A 17 -8.53 8.71 -4.45
CA GLU A 17 -8.50 7.32 -3.97
C GLU A 17 -7.71 6.40 -4.91
N MET A 18 -7.87 6.58 -6.22
CA MET A 18 -7.11 5.82 -7.22
C MET A 18 -5.61 6.17 -7.15
N GLU A 19 -5.26 7.45 -7.12
CA GLU A 19 -3.88 7.92 -7.05
C GLU A 19 -3.18 7.41 -5.79
N TYR A 20 -3.85 7.48 -4.64
CA TYR A 20 -3.35 6.92 -3.39
C TYR A 20 -3.08 5.42 -3.48
N ARG A 21 -3.99 4.64 -4.07
CA ARG A 21 -3.81 3.18 -4.24
C ARG A 21 -2.61 2.85 -5.11
N VAL A 22 -2.39 3.61 -6.18
CA VAL A 22 -1.23 3.44 -7.07
C VAL A 22 0.06 3.77 -6.32
N GLU A 23 0.10 4.88 -5.60
CA GLU A 23 1.28 5.27 -4.82
C GLU A 23 1.63 4.21 -3.76
N LEU A 24 0.62 3.72 -3.03
CA LEU A 24 0.79 2.71 -2.00
C LEU A 24 1.33 1.39 -2.57
N PHE A 25 0.81 0.97 -3.72
CA PHE A 25 1.28 -0.22 -4.41
C PHE A 25 2.75 -0.07 -4.84
N ASN A 26 3.12 1.06 -5.44
CA ASN A 26 4.51 1.31 -5.85
C ASN A 26 5.48 1.31 -4.67
N LYS A 27 5.09 1.92 -3.54
CA LYS A 27 5.89 1.90 -2.30
C LYS A 27 6.03 0.49 -1.73
N MET A 28 4.97 -0.30 -1.75
CA MET A 28 5.01 -1.71 -1.32
C MET A 28 5.99 -2.51 -2.18
N VAL A 29 5.88 -2.41 -3.50
CA VAL A 29 6.74 -3.14 -4.45
C VAL A 29 8.21 -2.79 -4.21
N SER A 30 8.54 -1.49 -4.13
CA SER A 30 9.92 -1.04 -3.86
C SER A 30 10.44 -1.56 -2.52
N SER A 31 9.63 -1.46 -1.45
CA SER A 31 10.01 -1.92 -0.11
C SER A 31 10.26 -3.43 -0.05
N CYS A 32 9.40 -4.22 -0.69
CA CYS A 32 9.58 -5.67 -0.72
C CYS A 32 10.73 -6.09 -1.61
N PHE A 33 10.97 -5.41 -2.73
CA PHE A 33 12.14 -5.65 -3.56
C PHE A 33 13.44 -5.42 -2.77
N GLU A 34 13.57 -4.29 -2.08
CA GLU A 34 14.75 -3.96 -1.26
C GLU A 34 14.96 -4.94 -0.09
N LYS A 35 13.88 -5.48 0.48
CA LYS A 35 13.95 -6.39 1.64
C LYS A 35 14.22 -7.84 1.25
N CYS A 36 13.70 -8.28 0.10
CA CYS A 36 13.66 -9.69 -0.25
C CYS A 36 14.63 -10.09 -1.36
N ILE A 37 15.07 -9.17 -2.23
CA ILE A 37 15.93 -9.48 -3.37
C ILE A 37 17.39 -9.11 -3.07
N ASP A 38 18.30 -10.07 -3.25
CA ASP A 38 19.74 -9.84 -3.08
C ASP A 38 20.30 -9.06 -4.28
N ARG A 39 21.07 -8.00 -4.01
CA ARG A 39 21.74 -7.17 -5.03
C ARG A 39 22.79 -7.92 -5.85
N ARG A 40 23.17 -9.12 -5.45
CA ARG A 40 24.11 -9.99 -6.18
C ARG A 40 23.47 -10.67 -7.39
N TYR A 41 22.13 -10.69 -7.50
CA TYR A 41 21.34 -11.20 -8.63
C TYR A 41 21.96 -12.44 -9.29
N LYS A 42 21.96 -13.56 -8.55
CA LYS A 42 22.61 -14.80 -8.99
C LYS A 42 21.94 -15.42 -10.22
N GLU A 43 20.64 -15.21 -10.36
CA GLU A 43 19.74 -15.85 -11.33
C GLU A 43 18.70 -14.82 -11.78
N GLY A 44 18.12 -14.99 -12.98
CA GLY A 44 17.08 -14.09 -13.50
C GLY A 44 15.68 -14.39 -12.98
N GLU A 45 15.50 -15.54 -12.35
CA GLU A 45 14.23 -15.98 -11.76
C GLU A 45 14.27 -15.84 -10.24
N LEU A 46 13.09 -15.67 -9.64
CA LEU A 46 12.94 -15.62 -8.19
C LEU A 46 13.11 -17.02 -7.60
N SER A 47 14.06 -17.16 -6.68
CA SER A 47 14.22 -18.38 -5.89
C SER A 47 12.99 -18.64 -5.02
N VAL A 48 12.83 -19.89 -4.55
CA VAL A 48 11.75 -20.26 -3.62
C VAL A 48 11.80 -19.40 -2.34
N GLY A 49 13.00 -19.03 -1.88
CA GLY A 49 13.21 -18.16 -0.72
C GLY A 49 12.75 -16.72 -0.96
N GLU A 50 13.07 -16.16 -2.13
CA GLU A 50 12.65 -14.81 -2.52
C GLU A 50 11.13 -14.72 -2.69
N ASN A 51 10.51 -15.71 -3.34
CA ASN A 51 9.05 -15.81 -3.46
C ASN A 51 8.37 -15.84 -2.09
N ALA A 52 8.82 -16.74 -1.20
CA ALA A 52 8.27 -16.84 0.15
C ALA A 52 8.49 -15.56 0.98
N CYS A 53 9.61 -14.83 0.75
CA CYS A 53 9.85 -13.54 1.38
C CYS A 53 8.88 -12.47 0.86
N ILE A 54 8.66 -12.38 -0.45
CA ILE A 54 7.75 -11.40 -1.07
C ILE A 54 6.32 -11.59 -0.55
N ASP A 55 5.83 -12.84 -0.46
CA ASP A 55 4.50 -13.13 0.08
C ASP A 55 4.35 -12.64 1.53
N ARG A 56 5.36 -12.91 2.37
CA ARG A 56 5.38 -12.45 3.77
C ARG A 56 5.50 -10.94 3.87
N CYS A 57 6.31 -10.32 3.00
CA CYS A 57 6.56 -8.89 2.99
C CYS A 57 5.29 -8.11 2.64
N SER A 58 4.60 -8.49 1.55
CA SER A 58 3.36 -7.86 1.14
C SER A 58 2.30 -7.94 2.23
N ASN A 59 2.12 -9.11 2.86
CA ASN A 59 1.19 -9.28 3.98
C ASN A 59 1.54 -8.36 5.16
N LYS A 60 2.82 -8.33 5.58
CA LYS A 60 3.28 -7.42 6.64
C LYS A 60 3.07 -5.95 6.27
N TYR A 61 3.34 -5.55 5.04
CA TYR A 61 3.18 -4.18 4.58
C TYR A 61 1.73 -3.70 4.70
N TRP A 62 0.77 -4.52 4.27
CA TRP A 62 -0.67 -4.23 4.42
C TRP A 62 -1.10 -4.15 5.88
N GLN A 63 -0.65 -5.10 6.71
CA GLN A 63 -0.94 -5.06 8.16
C GLN A 63 -0.40 -3.80 8.81
N THR A 64 0.86 -3.44 8.56
CA THR A 64 1.47 -2.21 9.10
C THR A 64 0.75 -0.97 8.59
N THR A 65 0.42 -0.91 7.29
CA THR A 65 -0.35 0.21 6.72
C THR A 65 -1.72 0.37 7.41
N GLY A 66 -2.42 -0.74 7.67
CA GLY A 66 -3.69 -0.72 8.40
C GLY A 66 -3.56 -0.23 9.83
N ILE A 67 -2.56 -0.70 10.58
CA ILE A 67 -2.29 -0.25 11.95
C ILE A 67 -1.95 1.24 11.98
N VAL A 68 -1.08 1.71 11.09
CA VAL A 68 -0.73 3.14 10.99
C VAL A 68 -1.96 3.97 10.63
N GLY A 69 -2.79 3.50 9.69
CA GLY A 69 -4.06 4.15 9.35
C GLY A 69 -5.01 4.26 10.54
N GLN A 70 -5.12 3.23 11.37
CA GLN A 70 -5.90 3.25 12.61
C GLN A 70 -5.35 4.25 13.62
N MET A 71 -4.03 4.33 13.79
CA MET A 71 -3.38 5.28 14.71
C MET A 71 -3.61 6.73 14.29
N LEU A 72 -3.46 7.03 13.00
CA LEU A 72 -3.68 8.37 12.45
C LEU A 72 -5.17 8.75 12.50
N GLY A 73 -6.07 7.81 12.17
CA GLY A 73 -7.52 8.02 12.29
C GLY A 73 -7.98 8.21 13.73
N ALA A 74 -7.38 7.50 14.69
CA ALA A 74 -7.67 7.65 16.11
C ALA A 74 -7.08 8.94 16.73
N GLN A 75 -6.02 9.51 16.15
CA GLN A 75 -5.52 10.83 16.54
C GLN A 75 -6.39 11.99 16.03
N GLY A 76 -7.12 11.79 14.93
CA GLY A 76 -8.04 12.79 14.37
C GLY A 76 -9.31 13.03 15.20
N SER A 77 -9.66 12.13 16.13
CA SER A 77 -10.83 12.24 17.03
C SER A 77 -10.51 12.84 18.41
N MET A 78 -9.28 13.33 18.61
CA MET A 78 -8.83 13.98 19.85
C MET A 78 -8.62 15.50 19.64
N GLN A 79 -9.52 16.13 18.88
CA GLN A 79 -9.67 17.58 18.72
C GLN A 79 -11.12 17.98 19.00
#